data_AF-A0A2E5X705-F1
#
_entry.id   AF-A0A2E5X705-F1
#
_cell.length_a   1.000
_cell.length_b   1.000
_cell.length_c   1.000
_cell.angle_alpha   90.00
_cell.angle_beta   90.00
_cell.angle_gamma   90.00
#
_symmetry.space_group_name_H-M   'P 1'
#
loop_
_entity.id
_entity.type
_entity.pdbx_description
1 polymer ?
#
loop_
_entity_poly.entity_id
_entity_poly.type
_entity_poly.pdbx_seq_one_letter_code
_entity_poly.pdbx_strand_id
1 'polypeptide(L)' 'MTHQLRRPWRDGTTHFIFDPLTFIERLAALVPRPRRPLLTYHGVLAPAASWRDSIVPAPPSTCLHSEGEAQPERWRTWA' A
#
# COMPACT_ATOMS: atom_id res chain seq x y z
N MET A 1 -28.69 -8.81 -4.43
CA MET A 1 -27.95 -10.07 -4.12
C MET A 1 -27.98 -10.30 -2.61
N THR A 2 -28.14 -11.53 -2.14
CA THR A 2 -28.22 -11.86 -0.70
C THR A 2 -26.85 -12.29 -0.17
N HIS A 3 -26.30 -11.58 0.82
CA HIS A 3 -24.98 -11.88 1.39
C HIS A 3 -25.14 -12.44 2.81
N GLN A 4 -24.58 -13.63 3.05
CA GLN A 4 -24.63 -14.30 4.35
C GLN A 4 -23.51 -13.82 5.27
N LEU A 5 -23.86 -13.46 6.49
CA LEU A 5 -22.92 -13.16 7.56
C LEU A 5 -22.32 -14.46 8.10
N ARG A 6 -21.00 -14.45 8.36
CA ARG A 6 -20.31 -15.58 8.98
C ARG A 6 -20.79 -15.88 10.40
N ARG A 7 -21.27 -14.86 11.12
CA ARG A 7 -21.88 -14.99 12.46
C ARG A 7 -23.18 -14.20 12.49
N PRO A 8 -24.28 -14.77 13.00
CA PRO A 8 -25.54 -14.05 13.11
C PRO A 8 -25.40 -12.85 14.05
N TRP A 9 -26.19 -11.81 13.80
CA TRP A 9 -26.27 -10.66 14.69
C TRP A 9 -26.92 -11.04 16.03
N ARG A 10 -26.83 -10.17 17.06
CA ARG A 10 -27.49 -10.41 18.36
C ARG A 10 -28.99 -10.68 18.22
N ASP A 11 -29.60 -10.10 17.20
CA ASP A 11 -31.05 -10.20 16.93
C ASP A 11 -31.40 -11.35 15.97
N GLY A 12 -30.44 -12.24 15.66
CA GLY A 12 -30.64 -13.40 14.78
C GLY A 12 -30.52 -13.12 13.28
N THR A 13 -30.29 -11.86 12.87
CA THR A 13 -30.10 -11.49 11.47
C THR A 13 -28.88 -12.19 10.87
N THR A 14 -29.10 -12.95 9.80
CA THR A 14 -28.05 -13.78 9.16
C THR A 14 -27.65 -13.29 7.77
N HIS A 15 -28.47 -12.47 7.10
CA HIS A 15 -28.23 -12.01 5.74
C HIS A 15 -28.44 -10.51 5.58
N PHE A 16 -27.62 -9.88 4.74
CA PHE A 16 -27.88 -8.54 4.23
C PHE A 16 -28.35 -8.61 2.78
N ILE A 17 -29.30 -7.74 2.45
CA ILE A 17 -29.80 -7.56 1.08
C ILE A 17 -29.32 -6.19 0.62
N PHE A 18 -28.45 -6.18 -0.38
CA PHE A 18 -28.00 -4.96 -1.04
C PHE A 18 -28.36 -5.02 -2.53
N ASP A 19 -28.67 -3.84 -3.07
CA ASP A 19 -28.58 -3.60 -4.50
C ASP A 19 -27.11 -3.78 -4.95
N PRO A 20 -26.83 -4.37 -6.13
CA PRO A 20 -25.46 -4.61 -6.58
C PRO A 20 -24.58 -3.36 -6.56
N LEU A 21 -25.12 -2.18 -6.89
CA LEU A 21 -24.34 -0.94 -6.93
C LEU A 21 -23.98 -0.48 -5.51
N THR A 22 -24.97 -0.48 -4.60
CA THR A 22 -24.76 -0.12 -3.19
C THR A 22 -23.77 -1.04 -2.49
N PHE A 23 -23.73 -2.32 -2.86
CA PHE A 23 -22.72 -3.25 -2.33
C PHE A 23 -21.31 -2.84 -2.72
N ILE A 24 -21.09 -2.51 -4.00
CA ILE A 24 -19.78 -2.07 -4.52
C ILE A 24 -19.36 -0.76 -3.87
N GLU A 25 -20.28 0.19 -3.71
CA GLU A 25 -19.99 1.47 -3.04
C GLU A 25 -19.49 1.27 -1.60
N ARG A 26 -20.18 0.44 -0.82
CA ARG A 26 -19.79 0.14 0.57
C ARG A 26 -18.46 -0.59 0.64
N LEU A 27 -18.18 -1.47 -0.32
CA LEU A 27 -16.90 -2.16 -0.42
C LEU A 27 -15.78 -1.17 -0.78
N ALA A 28 -16.00 -0.29 -1.74
CA ALA A 28 -15.04 0.72 -2.18
C ALA A 28 -14.71 1.72 -1.07
N ALA A 29 -15.68 2.07 -0.22
CA ALA A 29 -15.47 2.94 0.93
C ALA A 29 -14.51 2.35 1.98
N LEU A 30 -14.41 1.02 2.06
CA LEU A 30 -13.49 0.34 2.98
C LEU A 30 -12.04 0.31 2.45
N VAL A 31 -11.85 0.42 1.14
CA VAL A 31 -10.52 0.35 0.52
C VAL A 31 -9.76 1.66 0.76
N PRO A 32 -8.63 1.64 1.47
CA PRO A 32 -7.83 2.83 1.68
C PRO A 32 -7.20 3.30 0.35
N ARG A 33 -6.90 4.61 0.25
CA ARG A 33 -6.42 5.22 -1.00
C ARG A 33 -5.13 4.53 -1.47
N PRO A 34 -5.09 3.96 -2.71
CA PRO A 34 -4.02 3.05 -3.12
C PRO A 34 -2.65 3.72 -3.30
N ARG A 35 -2.59 5.05 -3.46
CA ARG A 35 -1.35 5.78 -3.77
C ARG A 35 -0.80 6.60 -2.61
N ARG A 36 -1.22 6.31 -1.38
CA ARG A 36 -0.63 6.94 -0.19
C ARG A 36 -0.06 5.87 0.73
N PRO A 37 1.15 6.09 1.29
CA PRO A 37 1.69 5.19 2.29
C PRO A 37 0.68 5.06 3.43
N LEU A 38 0.21 3.83 3.68
CA LEU A 38 -0.69 3.55 4.79
C LEU A 38 0.08 3.43 6.11
N LEU A 39 1.38 3.17 6.01
CA LEU A 39 2.29 3.04 7.14
C LEU A 39 3.37 4.13 7.04
N THR A 40 3.57 4.86 8.14
CA THR A 40 4.70 5.76 8.33
C THR A 40 5.60 5.16 9.39
N TYR A 41 6.86 4.87 9.04
CA TYR A 41 7.85 4.38 10.00
C TYR A 41 8.41 5.54 10.84
N HIS A 42 8.62 5.28 12.12
CA HIS A 42 9.17 6.23 13.09
C HIS A 42 10.43 5.68 13.76
N GLY A 43 11.20 6.58 14.37
CA GLY A 43 12.42 6.24 15.09
C GLY A 43 13.46 5.62 14.17
N VAL A 44 14.00 4.47 14.59
CA VAL A 44 15.13 3.79 13.94
C VAL A 44 14.82 3.32 12.50
N LEU A 45 13.55 3.03 12.19
CA LEU A 45 13.12 2.60 10.85
C LEU A 45 12.65 3.75 9.95
N ALA A 46 12.68 5.00 10.44
CA ALA A 46 12.26 6.15 9.65
C ALA A 46 13.25 6.42 8.48
N PRO A 47 12.78 6.98 7.34
CA PRO A 47 13.66 7.30 6.22
C PRO A 47 14.81 8.24 6.56
N ALA A 48 14.65 9.12 7.56
CA ALA A 48 15.66 10.08 8.00
C ALA A 48 16.32 9.69 9.35
N ALA A 49 16.32 8.41 9.70
CA ALA A 49 16.95 7.94 10.94
C ALA A 49 18.48 8.07 10.89
N SER A 50 19.10 8.55 11.98
CA SER A 50 20.56 8.70 12.06
C SER A 50 21.34 7.39 11.93
N TRP A 51 20.72 6.23 12.20
CA TRP A 51 21.38 4.92 12.19
C TRP A 51 21.22 4.18 10.85
N ARG A 52 20.73 4.85 9.80
CA ARG A 52 20.39 4.23 8.51
C ARG A 52 21.57 3.49 7.89
N ASP A 53 22.78 4.03 8.00
CA ASP A 53 24.01 3.44 7.44
C ASP A 53 24.37 2.10 8.09
N SER A 54 23.98 1.88 9.34
CA SER A 54 24.23 0.62 10.05
C SER A 54 23.13 -0.42 9.84
N ILE A 55 21.94 -0.01 9.40
CA ILE A 55 20.73 -0.85 9.39
C ILE A 55 20.31 -1.23 7.97
N VAL A 56 20.43 -0.31 7.03
CA VAL A 56 20.04 -0.56 5.64
C VAL A 56 21.19 -1.26 4.94
N PRO A 57 20.99 -2.48 4.41
CA PRO A 57 22.03 -3.17 3.67
C PRO A 57 22.45 -2.34 2.46
N ALA A 58 23.76 -2.27 2.20
CA ALA A 58 24.27 -1.63 1.00
C ALA A 58 23.66 -2.29 -0.25
N PRO A 59 23.33 -1.50 -1.29
CA PRO A 59 22.89 -2.08 -2.54
C PRO A 59 23.94 -3.05 -3.06
N PRO A 60 23.55 -4.18 -3.68
CA PRO A 60 24.50 -5.08 -4.29
C PRO A 60 25.35 -4.28 -5.28
N SER A 61 26.67 -4.42 -5.20
CA SER A 61 27.59 -3.83 -6.16
C SER A 61 27.16 -4.32 -7.54
N THR A 62 26.51 -3.46 -8.33
CA THR A 62 26.26 -3.77 -9.72
C THR A 62 27.61 -4.00 -10.35
N CYS A 63 27.90 -5.24 -10.72
CA CYS A 63 29.05 -5.56 -11.56
C CYS A 63 28.90 -4.71 -12.81
N LEU A 64 29.78 -3.72 -12.95
CA LEU A 64 29.83 -2.80 -14.06
C LEU A 64 29.92 -3.61 -15.36
N HIS A 65 28.80 -3.78 -16.07
CA HIS A 65 28.89 -3.85 -17.52
C HIS A 65 29.04 -2.41 -17.99
N SER A 66 30.27 -2.10 -18.34
CA SER A 66 30.70 -0.84 -18.94
C SER A 66 29.81 -0.46 -20.12
N GLU A 67 29.37 0.79 -20.09
CA GLU A 67 28.98 1.65 -21.21
C GLU A 67 27.58 1.44 -21.81
N GLY A 68 26.74 2.45 -21.59
CA GLY A 68 25.44 2.61 -22.23
C GLY A 68 24.56 3.61 -21.48
N GLU A 69 24.87 4.90 -21.64
CA GLU A 69 23.99 6.06 -21.35
C GLU A 69 23.31 6.07 -19.96
N ALA A 70 24.05 6.53 -18.95
CA ALA A 70 23.42 7.00 -17.72
C ALA A 70 22.65 8.29 -18.03
N GLN A 71 21.33 8.18 -18.18
CA GLN A 71 20.42 9.32 -18.19
C GLN A 71 19.87 9.55 -16.77
N PRO A 72 20.39 10.50 -15.99
CA PRO A 72 20.02 10.65 -14.59
C PRO A 72 18.88 11.67 -14.38
N GLU A 73 17.81 11.68 -15.18
CA GLU A 73 16.72 12.63 -14.91
C GLU A 73 15.33 12.25 -15.43
N ARG A 74 14.85 11.00 -15.22
CA ARG A 74 13.40 10.72 -15.43
C ARG A 74 12.53 10.90 -14.18
N TRP A 75 13.12 10.90 -12.98
CA TRP A 75 12.39 11.08 -11.73
C TRP A 75 12.27 12.56 -11.29
N ARG A 76 12.96 13.48 -11.98
CA ARG A 76 12.91 14.93 -11.70
C ARG A 76 11.77 15.67 -12.43
N THR A 77 11.13 15.06 -13.41
CA THR A 77 10.00 15.62 -14.14
C THR A 77 8.70 14.90 -13.79
N TRP A 78 8.20 15.14 -12.58
CA TRP A 78 6.76 15.12 -12.31
C TRP A 78 6.34 16.58 -12.14
N ALA A 79 5.91 17.17 -13.25
CA ALA A 79 5.05 18.35 -13.31
C ALA A 79 3.68 17.88 -13.84
#